data_AF-D4BMM5-F1
#
_entry.id   AF-D4BMM5-F1
#
_cell.length_a   1.000
_cell.length_b   1.000
_cell.length_c   1.000
_cell.angle_alpha   90.00
_cell.angle_beta   90.00
_cell.angle_gamma   90.00
#
_symmetry.space_group_name_H-M   'P 1'
#
loop_
_entity.id
_entity.type
_entity.pdbx_description
1 polymer ?
#
loop_
_entity_poly.entity_id
_entity_poly.type
_entity_poly.pdbx_seq_one_letter_code
_entity_poly.pdbx_strand_id
1 'polypeptide(L)'
;MSDQTMAAASQPTVGILPEEADLHTAEARVNKHKADWRGWKFMWPFTVVFVFVFIIPIVYAIYISFFKKQMIGGTRFVGVENYARLLQDGQFWSSVGRVALFTCVQVPI
;
A
#
# COMPACT_ATOMS: atom_id res chain seq x y z
N MET A 1 -17.70 79.55 40.95
CA MET A 1 -17.70 78.07 41.05
C MET A 1 -17.23 77.56 39.70
N SER A 2 -15.93 77.69 39.46
CA SER A 2 -15.29 77.46 38.16
C SER A 2 -13.78 77.43 38.37
N ASP A 3 -13.32 76.34 38.96
CA ASP A 3 -11.90 75.96 39.01
C ASP A 3 -11.85 74.46 38.77
N GLN A 4 -11.19 74.07 37.68
CA GLN A 4 -10.13 73.06 37.64
C GLN A 4 -9.91 72.71 36.16
N THR A 5 -8.79 73.12 35.56
CA THR A 5 -7.44 72.58 35.81
C THR A 5 -7.33 71.17 35.25
N MET A 6 -6.62 71.06 34.12
CA MET A 6 -5.61 70.05 33.77
C MET A 6 -5.74 69.73 32.28
N ALA A 7 -4.85 70.28 31.44
CA ALA A 7 -3.43 69.96 31.32
C ALA A 7 -3.22 68.91 30.22
N ALA A 8 -2.19 69.19 29.42
CA ALA A 8 -1.43 68.23 28.62
C ALA A 8 -2.20 67.64 27.43
N ALA A 9 -1.62 67.44 26.26
CA ALA A 9 -0.26 67.62 25.81
C ALA A 9 -0.28 67.53 24.28
N SER A 10 0.56 68.36 23.66
CA SER A 10 1.55 67.95 22.67
C SER A 10 1.10 67.02 21.54
N GLN A 11 0.85 67.57 20.36
CA GLN A 11 1.80 67.53 19.22
C GLN A 11 1.52 66.36 18.24
N PRO A 12 1.97 66.46 16.99
CA PRO A 12 1.22 66.08 15.79
C PRO A 12 1.98 64.98 15.01
N THR A 13 1.48 64.64 13.82
CA THR A 13 2.20 64.14 12.62
C THR A 13 3.42 63.22 12.82
N VAL A 14 3.40 62.03 12.17
CA VAL A 14 4.41 61.56 11.18
C VAL A 14 4.34 60.03 11.06
N GLY A 15 4.17 59.55 9.82
CA GLY A 15 4.68 58.27 9.30
C GLY A 15 4.06 57.02 9.92
N ILE A 16 3.80 55.93 9.20
CA ILE A 16 4.75 55.15 8.41
C ILE A 16 3.91 54.18 7.57
N LEU A 17 4.34 54.03 6.32
CA LEU A 17 4.23 52.96 5.31
C LEU A 17 3.31 51.73 5.54
N PRO A 18 2.84 51.09 4.44
CA PRO A 18 2.27 49.75 4.50
C PRO A 18 3.39 48.77 4.88
N GLU A 19 3.60 48.60 6.18
CA GLU A 19 4.59 47.71 6.77
C GLU A 19 3.93 46.35 7.01
N GLU A 20 4.67 45.29 6.68
CA GLU A 20 4.31 43.88 6.87
C GLU A 20 3.27 43.31 5.87
N ALA A 21 3.71 43.21 4.61
CA ALA A 21 3.51 41.95 3.90
C ALA A 21 4.20 40.85 4.72
N ASP A 22 3.53 40.38 5.77
CA ASP A 22 3.99 39.25 6.56
C ASP A 22 3.89 38.01 5.67
N LEU A 23 4.96 37.81 4.91
CA LEU A 23 5.48 36.53 4.48
C LEU A 23 5.74 35.69 5.73
N HIS A 24 4.66 35.32 6.42
CA HIS A 24 4.61 34.12 7.22
C HIS A 24 4.80 33.02 6.19
N THR A 25 6.07 32.74 5.91
CA THR A 25 6.53 31.45 5.44
C THR A 25 5.91 30.48 6.42
N ALA A 26 4.74 29.97 6.06
CA ALA A 26 4.12 28.87 6.74
C ALA A 26 5.05 27.71 6.40
N GLU A 27 6.15 27.63 7.16
CA GLU A 27 7.01 26.48 7.29
C GLU A 27 6.04 25.35 7.59
N ALA A 28 5.63 24.65 6.52
CA ALA A 28 4.69 23.56 6.59
C ALA A 28 5.38 22.52 7.45
N ARG A 29 5.02 22.49 8.73
CA ARG A 29 5.65 21.62 9.71
C ARG A 29 5.37 20.21 9.23
N VAL A 30 6.35 19.57 8.58
CA VAL A 30 6.26 18.17 8.18
C VAL A 30 6.18 17.40 9.47
N ASN A 31 4.95 17.03 9.84
CA ASN A 31 4.68 16.30 11.04
C ASN A 31 5.27 14.91 10.85
N LYS A 32 6.47 14.69 11.41
CA LYS A 32 7.16 13.41 11.36
C LYS A 32 6.38 12.45 12.26
N HIS A 33 5.37 11.82 11.69
CA HIS A 33 4.61 10.77 12.34
C HIS A 33 5.61 9.68 12.75
N LYS A 34 5.94 9.62 14.03
CA LYS A 34 6.74 8.52 14.58
C LYS A 34 5.92 7.26 14.32
N ALA A 35 6.53 6.25 13.73
CA ALA A 35 5.85 5.01 13.40
C ALA A 35 5.30 4.39 14.70
N ASP A 36 3.97 4.39 14.85
CA ASP A 36 3.30 3.87 16.02
C ASP A 36 3.38 2.33 16.03
N TRP A 37 4.36 1.80 16.75
CA TRP A 37 4.60 0.36 16.91
C TRP A 37 3.40 -0.39 17.54
N ARG A 38 2.46 0.33 18.16
CA ARG A 38 1.24 -0.24 18.74
C ARG A 38 0.34 -0.87 17.68
N GLY A 39 0.25 -0.27 16.49
CA GLY A 39 -0.53 -0.82 15.37
C GLY A 39 -0.01 -2.18 14.89
N TRP A 40 1.32 -2.34 14.84
CA TRP A 40 1.94 -3.61 14.44
C TRP A 40 1.63 -4.74 15.44
N LYS A 41 1.70 -4.46 16.75
CA LYS A 41 1.38 -5.46 17.78
C LYS A 41 -0.07 -5.98 17.67
N PHE A 42 -1.02 -5.12 17.33
CA PHE A 42 -2.42 -5.54 17.15
C PHE A 42 -2.62 -6.37 15.88
N MET A 43 -1.87 -6.06 14.82
CA MET A 43 -1.93 -6.81 13.55
C MET A 43 -1.21 -8.17 13.62
N TRP A 44 -0.21 -8.31 14.48
CA TRP A 44 0.64 -9.50 14.61
C TRP A 44 -0.10 -10.85 14.64
N PRO A 45 -1.10 -11.08 15.51
CA PRO A 45 -1.78 -12.39 15.56
C PRO A 45 -2.48 -12.75 14.25
N PHE A 46 -3.10 -11.76 13.58
CA PHE A 46 -3.69 -11.97 12.25
C PHE A 46 -2.61 -12.27 11.21
N THR A 47 -1.51 -11.50 11.19
CA THR A 47 -0.41 -11.73 10.24
C THR A 47 0.19 -13.12 10.40
N VAL A 48 0.38 -13.61 11.63
CA VAL A 48 0.90 -14.95 11.88
C VAL A 48 0.00 -16.00 11.24
N VAL A 49 -1.30 -15.97 11.53
CA VAL A 49 -2.26 -16.93 10.95
C VAL A 49 -2.30 -16.80 9.43
N PHE A 50 -2.32 -15.58 8.89
CA PHE A 50 -2.31 -15.33 7.46
C PHE A 50 -1.07 -15.93 6.78
N VAL A 51 0.11 -15.73 7.35
CA VAL A 51 1.35 -16.30 6.82
C VAL A 51 1.29 -17.83 6.86
N PHE A 52 0.84 -18.41 7.97
CA PHE A 52 0.77 -19.87 8.11
C PHE A 52 -0.23 -20.52 7.15
N VAL A 53 -1.41 -19.93 6.99
CA VAL A 53 -2.52 -20.54 6.23
C VAL A 53 -2.44 -20.21 4.74
N PHE A 54 -1.87 -19.07 4.36
CA PHE A 54 -1.80 -18.65 2.95
C PHE A 54 -0.37 -18.66 2.43
N ILE A 55 0.53 -17.89 3.06
CA ILE A 55 1.88 -17.67 2.51
C ILE A 55 2.68 -18.97 2.47
N ILE A 56 2.70 -19.75 3.55
CA ILE A 56 3.42 -21.02 3.60
C ILE A 56 2.96 -21.98 2.49
N PRO A 57 1.67 -22.33 2.35
CA PRO A 57 1.25 -23.24 1.29
C PRO A 57 1.46 -22.67 -0.11
N ILE A 58 1.32 -21.35 -0.32
CA ILE A 58 1.61 -20.71 -1.61
C ILE A 58 3.09 -20.86 -1.96
N VAL A 59 4.00 -20.50 -1.05
CA VAL A 59 5.44 -20.62 -1.26
C VAL A 59 5.83 -22.09 -1.47
N TYR A 60 5.24 -23.01 -0.73
CA TYR A 60 5.45 -24.44 -0.92
C TYR A 60 4.96 -24.91 -2.29
N ALA A 61 3.78 -24.47 -2.74
CA ALA A 61 3.23 -24.79 -4.05
C ALA A 61 4.11 -24.27 -5.19
N ILE A 62 4.62 -23.04 -5.06
CA ILE A 62 5.58 -22.45 -5.99
C ILE A 62 6.89 -23.26 -5.97
N TYR A 63 7.39 -23.61 -4.79
CA TYR A 63 8.61 -24.42 -4.68
C TYR A 63 8.44 -25.74 -5.42
N ILE A 64 7.38 -26.51 -5.14
CA ILE A 64 7.14 -27.80 -5.80
C ILE A 64 6.80 -27.66 -7.30
N SER A 65 6.28 -26.53 -7.77
CA SER A 65 5.92 -26.35 -9.19
C SER A 65 7.15 -26.30 -10.11
N PHE A 66 8.32 -25.95 -9.56
CA PHE A 66 9.61 -26.05 -10.26
C PHE A 66 10.14 -27.48 -10.38
N PHE A 67 9.53 -28.43 -9.66
CA PHE A 67 9.91 -29.84 -9.67
C PHE A 67 8.85 -30.69 -10.36
N LYS A 68 9.31 -31.64 -11.19
CA LYS A 68 8.43 -32.63 -11.81
C LYS A 68 8.60 -33.96 -11.10
N LYS A 69 7.51 -34.45 -10.50
CA LYS A 69 7.45 -35.83 -9.99
C LYS A 69 7.27 -36.78 -11.17
N GLN A 70 8.27 -37.63 -11.39
CA GLN A 70 8.24 -38.69 -12.40
C GLN A 70 7.84 -39.99 -11.69
N MET A 71 6.97 -40.82 -12.30
CA MET A 71 6.63 -42.13 -11.71
C MET A 71 7.85 -43.07 -11.64
N ILE A 72 8.85 -42.87 -12.49
CA ILE A 72 10.14 -43.58 -12.51
C ILE A 72 11.24 -42.51 -12.63
N GLY A 73 12.26 -42.56 -11.77
CA GLY A 73 13.40 -41.63 -11.80
C GLY A 73 13.42 -40.53 -10.73
N GLY A 74 12.38 -40.46 -9.87
CA GLY A 74 12.33 -39.53 -8.74
C GLY A 74 11.86 -38.13 -9.09
N THR A 75 12.27 -37.14 -8.30
CA THR A 75 11.85 -35.74 -8.44
C THR A 75 12.94 -34.97 -9.17
N ARG A 76 12.68 -34.53 -10.40
CA ARG A 76 13.66 -33.78 -11.21
C ARG A 76 13.31 -32.29 -11.20
N PHE A 77 14.30 -31.44 -10.91
CA PHE A 77 14.16 -30.00 -11.09
C PHE A 77 14.08 -29.70 -12.60
N VAL A 78 12.98 -29.11 -13.03
CA VAL A 78 12.71 -28.80 -14.45
C VAL A 78 12.48 -27.31 -14.68
N GLY A 79 12.47 -26.50 -13.62
CA GLY A 79 12.33 -25.05 -13.72
C GLY A 79 11.07 -24.66 -14.51
N VAL A 80 11.27 -23.85 -15.55
CA VAL A 80 10.18 -23.31 -16.41
C VAL A 80 9.76 -24.27 -17.52
N GLU A 81 10.50 -25.36 -17.73
CA GLU A 81 10.25 -26.31 -18.82
C GLU A 81 8.91 -27.04 -18.66
N ASN A 82 8.45 -27.22 -17.43
CA ASN A 82 7.13 -27.76 -17.13
C ASN A 82 6.00 -26.88 -17.69
N TYR A 83 6.16 -25.56 -17.61
CA TYR A 83 5.19 -24.59 -18.12
C TYR A 83 5.21 -24.52 -19.64
N ALA A 84 6.40 -24.49 -20.25
CA ALA A 84 6.55 -24.49 -21.70
C ALA A 84 5.88 -25.71 -22.36
N ARG A 85 6.04 -26.89 -21.74
CA ARG A 85 5.39 -28.12 -22.19
C ARG A 85 3.87 -28.06 -22.05
N LEU A 86 3.35 -27.51 -20.96
CA LEU A 86 1.91 -27.34 -20.75
C LEU A 86 1.29 -26.41 -21.81
N LEU A 87 1.98 -25.33 -22.16
CA LEU A 87 1.51 -24.36 -23.15
C LEU A 87 1.46 -24.92 -24.57
N GLN A 88 2.26 -25.94 -24.87
CA GLN A 88 2.26 -26.65 -26.16
C GLN A 88 1.28 -27.84 -26.18
N ASP A 89 0.63 -28.15 -25.06
CA ASP A 89 -0.27 -29.29 -24.95
C ASP A 89 -1.67 -28.94 -25.44
N GLY A 90 -2.10 -29.57 -26.55
CA GLY A 90 -3.44 -29.37 -27.11
C GLY A 90 -4.57 -29.82 -26.18
N GLN A 91 -4.33 -30.82 -25.31
CA GLN A 91 -5.31 -31.26 -24.33
C GLN A 91 -5.51 -30.20 -23.24
N PHE A 92 -4.43 -29.55 -22.80
CA PHE A 92 -4.50 -28.43 -21.85
C PHE A 92 -5.40 -27.31 -22.37
N TRP A 93 -5.22 -26.88 -23.63
CA TRP A 93 -6.06 -25.87 -24.25
C TRP A 93 -7.52 -26.29 -24.42
N SER A 94 -7.77 -27.58 -24.74
CA SER A 94 -9.15 -28.11 -24.77
C SER A 94 -9.81 -28.01 -23.39
N SER A 95 -9.10 -28.37 -22.32
CA SER A 95 -9.61 -28.25 -20.95
C SER A 95 -9.83 -26.80 -20.53
N VAL A 96 -8.89 -25.90 -20.83
CA VAL A 96 -9.04 -24.46 -20.56
C VAL A 96 -10.24 -23.89 -21.31
N GLY A 97 -10.42 -24.23 -22.59
CA GLY A 97 -11.57 -23.81 -23.38
C GLY A 97 -12.90 -24.30 -22.80
N ARG A 98 -12.95 -25.52 -22.28
CA ARG A 98 -14.15 -26.05 -21.59
C ARG A 98 -14.44 -25.27 -20.29
N VAL A 99 -13.43 -25.02 -19.46
CA VAL A 99 -13.61 -24.24 -18.22
C VAL A 99 -14.03 -22.80 -18.53
N ALA A 100 -13.44 -22.19 -19.55
CA ALA A 100 -13.82 -20.86 -20.01
C ALA A 100 -15.26 -20.84 -20.53
N LEU A 101 -15.66 -21.83 -21.34
CA LEU A 101 -17.04 -21.98 -21.80
C LEU A 101 -18.00 -22.14 -20.62
N PHE A 102 -17.68 -23.00 -19.65
CA PHE A 102 -18.48 -23.15 -18.43
C PHE A 102 -18.60 -21.82 -17.67
N THR A 103 -17.50 -21.09 -17.48
CA THR A 103 -17.50 -19.79 -16.80
C THR A 103 -18.37 -18.79 -17.57
N CYS A 104 -18.23 -18.71 -18.90
CA CYS A 104 -19.04 -17.84 -19.75
C CYS A 104 -20.52 -18.23 -19.80
N VAL A 105 -20.88 -19.48 -19.51
CA VAL A 105 -22.28 -19.93 -19.41
C VAL A 105 -22.83 -19.77 -17.99
N GLN A 106 -21.97 -19.87 -16.98
CA GLN A 106 -22.33 -19.78 -15.56
C GLN A 106 -22.43 -18.33 -15.06
N VAL A 107 -21.60 -17.42 -15.58
CA VAL A 107 -21.57 -16.00 -15.18
C VAL A 107 -22.74 -15.15 -15.71
N PRO A 108 -23.38 -15.44 -16.87
CA PRO A 108 -24.57 -14.72 -17.29
C PRO A 108 -25.86 -15.43 -16.86
N ILE A 109 -26.28 -15.20 -15.61
CA ILE A 109 -27.60 -14.70 -15.20
C ILE A 109 -27.37 -13.76 -14.00
#